data_AF-A0A7C8I612-F1
#
_entry.id   AF-A0A7C8I612-F1
#
_cell.length_a   1.000
_cell.length_b   1.000
_cell.length_c   1.000
_cell.angle_alpha   90.00
_cell.angle_beta   90.00
_cell.angle_gamma   90.00
#
_symmetry.space_group_name_H-M   'P 1'
#
loop_
_entity.id
_entity.type
_entity.pdbx_description
1 polymer ?
#
loop_
_entity_poly.entity_id
_entity_poly.type
_entity_poly.pdbx_seq_one_letter_code
_entity_poly.pdbx_strand_id
1 'polypeptide(L)'
;MRHRFSPSPPQPFYPTFVNSIRHFKPHRRCPASPSRHNTIPSSRLQIAVLKMERPNATELAARNVRARVNLQLKLGRLGDRLKFPRNRDTFYFKPTRVYYPGAPPDLQLGTYFRLCNDVARGGFRVKSNQESIVNSLVWYYGLDEAHSFSSFFKDVRYNVFLMAFVWASGSDATYCPIEAHGFIVAYIEAWMEGLVEYPEQTLNAFTARHKFITMWGKGTFDLIHFNRSQQKKVQAKITEFNKLQIPLDRLPTPANFVNACKQQMLLPEDLQRFGPALAYQWLLAMRTEAETKQEEIDTSFEDQMENVHELGRLWDVPWDTELIQGLLVAVDRALPPSWHPDSQAPRDMTETPWMSGEALAELLKADSNINNQQLAPEPTVDEIASLFTRTHIK
;
A
#
# COMPACT_ATOMS: atom_id res chain seq x y z
N MET A 1 -23.73 -57.43 -15.85
CA MET A 1 -22.50 -56.91 -15.22
C MET A 1 -22.19 -55.55 -15.86
N ARG A 2 -22.39 -54.44 -15.14
CA ARG A 2 -22.16 -53.08 -15.63
C ARG A 2 -20.79 -52.61 -15.14
N HIS A 3 -19.83 -52.40 -16.04
CA HIS A 3 -18.56 -51.74 -15.70
C HIS A 3 -18.77 -50.23 -15.66
N ARG A 4 -18.51 -49.65 -14.49
CA ARG A 4 -18.40 -48.20 -14.28
C ARG A 4 -16.99 -47.76 -14.71
N PHE A 5 -16.90 -46.82 -15.64
CA PHE A 5 -15.69 -46.04 -15.88
C PHE A 5 -15.70 -44.83 -14.95
N SER A 6 -14.67 -44.70 -14.12
CA SER A 6 -14.38 -43.47 -13.37
C SER A 6 -13.58 -42.52 -14.25
N PRO A 7 -13.91 -41.23 -14.34
CA PRO A 7 -13.04 -40.26 -14.99
C PRO A 7 -11.89 -39.88 -14.05
N SER A 8 -10.67 -39.86 -14.59
CA SER A 8 -9.47 -39.36 -13.92
C SER A 8 -9.56 -37.84 -13.74
N PRO A 9 -8.98 -37.27 -12.65
CA PRO A 9 -8.98 -35.83 -12.43
C PRO A 9 -8.07 -35.11 -13.44
N PRO A 10 -8.36 -33.84 -13.77
CA PRO A 10 -7.55 -33.05 -14.69
C PRO A 10 -6.18 -32.74 -14.07
N GLN A 11 -5.11 -32.94 -14.84
CA GLN A 11 -3.77 -32.53 -14.45
C GLN A 11 -3.58 -31.03 -14.63
N PRO A 12 -2.90 -30.33 -13.72
CA PRO A 12 -2.57 -28.92 -13.87
C PRO A 12 -1.52 -28.73 -14.97
N PHE A 13 -1.87 -27.90 -15.97
CA PHE A 13 -0.95 -27.37 -16.97
C PHE A 13 0.01 -26.39 -16.31
N TYR A 14 1.30 -26.74 -16.23
CA TYR A 14 2.37 -25.79 -15.97
C TYR A 14 2.92 -25.26 -17.29
N PRO A 15 2.99 -23.94 -17.52
CA PRO A 15 3.70 -23.39 -18.67
C PRO A 15 5.21 -23.57 -18.46
N THR A 16 5.84 -24.27 -19.39
CA THR A 16 7.29 -24.46 -19.48
C THR A 16 7.92 -23.17 -20.00
N PHE A 17 8.57 -22.41 -19.12
CA PHE A 17 9.47 -21.33 -19.55
C PHE A 17 10.78 -21.95 -20.05
N VAL A 18 10.92 -21.98 -21.38
CA VAL A 18 12.18 -22.26 -22.07
C VAL A 18 13.04 -21.00 -22.00
N ASN A 19 14.01 -20.96 -21.07
CA ASN A 19 15.07 -19.95 -21.11
C ASN A 19 16.35 -20.54 -21.68
N SER A 20 16.67 -20.07 -22.88
CA SER A 20 17.90 -20.30 -23.63
C SER A 20 19.08 -19.64 -22.90
N ILE A 21 19.86 -20.44 -22.17
CA ILE A 21 21.14 -20.01 -21.59
C ILE A 21 22.18 -20.01 -22.72
N ARG A 22 22.50 -18.82 -23.23
CA ARG A 22 23.64 -18.61 -24.13
C ARG A 22 24.95 -18.75 -23.36
N HIS A 23 25.88 -19.46 -24.00
CA HIS A 23 27.23 -19.76 -23.56
C HIS A 23 28.02 -18.58 -23.01
N PHE A 24 28.42 -18.66 -21.74
CA PHE A 24 29.56 -17.91 -21.21
C PHE A 24 30.84 -18.75 -21.38
N LYS A 25 31.79 -18.22 -22.15
CA LYS A 25 33.15 -18.77 -22.28
C LYS A 25 33.94 -18.53 -20.98
N PRO A 26 34.71 -19.51 -20.47
CA PRO A 26 35.58 -19.30 -19.32
C PRO A 26 36.91 -18.70 -19.78
N HIS A 27 37.27 -17.53 -19.25
CA HIS A 27 38.62 -17.00 -19.41
C HIS A 27 39.34 -16.80 -18.07
N ARG A 28 40.49 -17.49 -18.02
CA ARG A 28 41.76 -17.17 -17.38
C ARG A 28 41.83 -17.27 -15.85
N ARG A 29 42.52 -18.36 -15.47
CA ARG A 29 43.18 -18.62 -14.20
C ARG A 29 44.08 -17.44 -13.81
N CYS A 30 43.84 -16.86 -12.64
CA CYS A 30 44.83 -16.09 -11.89
C CYS A 30 45.63 -17.03 -10.96
N PRO A 31 46.92 -16.77 -10.72
CA PRO A 31 47.77 -17.63 -9.93
C PRO A 31 47.47 -17.53 -8.44
N ALA A 32 47.58 -18.68 -7.77
CA ALA A 32 47.43 -18.84 -6.33
C ALA A 32 48.45 -17.98 -5.58
N SER A 33 47.95 -17.12 -4.69
CA SER A 33 48.77 -16.47 -3.66
C SER A 33 48.85 -17.39 -2.44
N PRO A 34 50.01 -17.47 -1.76
CA PRO A 34 50.21 -18.41 -0.66
C PRO A 34 49.41 -17.99 0.59
N SER A 35 48.58 -18.92 1.05
CA SER A 35 47.91 -18.91 2.35
C SER A 35 48.96 -18.86 3.47
N ARG A 36 49.09 -17.69 4.12
CA ARG A 36 49.71 -17.61 5.45
C ARG A 36 48.62 -17.86 6.48
N HIS A 37 48.63 -19.06 7.06
CA HIS A 37 47.93 -19.36 8.29
C HIS A 37 48.55 -18.53 9.43
N ASN A 38 48.01 -17.34 9.68
CA ASN A 38 48.16 -16.66 10.95
C ASN A 38 47.14 -17.25 11.92
N THR A 39 47.59 -18.22 12.71
CA THR A 39 46.94 -18.65 13.95
C THR A 39 46.87 -17.46 14.89
N ILE A 40 45.72 -16.78 14.93
CA ILE A 40 45.41 -15.79 15.95
C ILE A 40 45.33 -16.54 17.30
N PRO A 41 46.02 -16.09 18.35
CA PRO A 41 45.92 -16.72 19.67
C PRO A 41 44.48 -16.59 20.19
N SER A 42 43.81 -17.73 20.31
CA SER A 42 42.53 -17.90 20.98
C SER A 42 42.69 -17.72 22.49
N SER A 43 42.92 -16.48 22.92
CA SER A 43 42.99 -16.12 24.33
C SER A 43 42.68 -14.63 24.48
N ARG A 44 41.54 -14.32 25.13
CA ARG A 44 40.98 -12.98 25.46
C ARG A 44 39.90 -12.40 24.54
N LEU A 45 38.97 -13.22 24.05
CA LEU A 45 37.56 -12.82 24.06
C LEU A 45 36.95 -13.28 25.38
N GLN A 46 37.35 -12.60 26.47
CA GLN A 46 36.44 -12.44 27.59
C GLN A 46 35.28 -11.61 27.02
N ILE A 47 34.26 -12.29 26.50
CA ILE A 47 32.92 -11.72 26.47
C ILE A 47 32.62 -11.49 27.95
N ALA A 48 32.96 -10.29 28.42
CA ALA A 48 32.28 -9.72 29.56
C ALA A 48 30.82 -9.68 29.13
N VAL A 49 30.12 -10.78 29.40
CA VAL A 49 28.69 -10.78 29.55
C VAL A 49 28.49 -9.80 30.69
N LEU A 50 28.36 -8.52 30.33
CA LEU A 50 27.80 -7.50 31.19
C LEU A 50 26.52 -8.15 31.67
N LYS A 51 26.55 -8.64 32.92
CA LYS A 51 25.34 -9.01 33.64
C LYS A 51 24.58 -7.70 33.70
N MET A 52 23.75 -7.43 32.67
CA MET A 52 22.79 -6.36 32.72
C MET A 52 21.93 -6.72 33.90
N GLU A 53 22.18 -6.04 35.02
CA GLU A 53 21.37 -6.19 36.22
C GLU A 53 19.92 -6.03 35.76
N ARG A 54 19.10 -7.03 36.08
CA ARG A 54 17.69 -6.98 35.73
C ARG A 54 17.13 -5.70 36.35
N PRO A 55 16.46 -4.83 35.57
CA PRO A 55 15.91 -3.60 36.10
C PRO A 55 14.99 -3.90 37.29
N ASN A 56 15.12 -3.11 38.34
CA ASN A 56 14.31 -3.29 39.55
C ASN A 56 12.82 -2.95 39.28
N ALA A 57 11.94 -3.31 40.21
CA ALA A 57 10.49 -3.12 40.09
C ALA A 57 10.10 -1.66 39.77
N THR A 58 10.77 -0.71 40.43
CA THR A 58 10.52 0.73 40.30
C THR A 58 10.89 1.23 38.90
N GLU A 59 12.02 0.78 38.36
CA GLU A 59 12.45 1.12 37.00
C GLU A 59 11.48 0.57 35.94
N LEU A 60 11.03 -0.68 36.09
CA LEU A 60 10.05 -1.27 35.18
C LEU A 60 8.70 -0.53 35.24
N ALA A 61 8.24 -0.14 36.42
CA ALA A 61 7.03 0.66 36.57
C ALA A 61 7.17 2.01 35.86
N ALA A 62 8.31 2.70 36.03
CA ALA A 62 8.57 3.98 35.36
C ALA A 62 8.64 3.84 33.83
N ARG A 63 9.28 2.78 33.33
CA ARG A 63 9.31 2.46 31.89
C ARG A 63 7.90 2.20 31.34
N ASN A 64 7.08 1.45 32.06
CA ASN A 64 5.70 1.17 31.67
C ASN A 64 4.84 2.42 31.59
N VAL A 65 4.92 3.30 32.59
CA VAL A 65 4.18 4.59 32.56
C VAL A 65 4.59 5.40 31.33
N ARG A 66 5.89 5.52 31.05
CA ARG A 66 6.41 6.25 29.89
C ARG A 66 5.92 5.63 28.57
N ALA A 67 6.05 4.32 28.42
CA ALA A 67 5.64 3.61 27.22
C ALA A 67 4.14 3.76 26.97
N ARG A 68 3.29 3.72 28.02
CA ARG A 68 1.83 3.93 27.91
C ARG A 68 1.46 5.33 27.43
N VAL A 69 2.10 6.35 27.98
CA VAL A 69 1.90 7.74 27.52
C VAL A 69 2.34 7.89 26.06
N ASN A 70 3.52 7.40 25.71
CA ASN A 70 4.05 7.49 24.35
C ASN A 70 3.22 6.69 23.35
N LEU A 71 2.73 5.50 23.72
CA LEU A 71 1.85 4.69 22.87
C LEU A 71 0.59 5.47 22.50
N GLN A 72 -0.06 6.10 23.48
CA GLN A 72 -1.24 6.91 23.23
C GLN A 72 -0.94 8.08 22.29
N LEU A 73 0.17 8.79 22.50
CA LEU A 73 0.56 9.92 21.66
C LEU A 73 0.89 9.48 20.23
N LYS A 74 1.64 8.39 20.05
CA LYS A 74 2.11 7.90 18.75
C LYS A 74 0.99 7.21 17.96
N LEU A 75 0.13 6.44 18.61
CA LEU A 75 -1.04 5.82 17.96
C LEU A 75 -2.11 6.85 17.58
N GLY A 76 -2.33 7.88 18.41
CA GLY A 76 -3.28 8.94 18.10
C GLY A 76 -3.00 9.64 16.76
N ARG A 77 -1.79 9.49 16.20
CA ARG A 77 -1.40 10.04 14.90
C ARG A 77 -1.57 9.10 13.73
N LEU A 78 -1.57 7.79 13.99
CA LEU A 78 -1.94 6.80 12.98
C LEU A 78 -3.46 6.80 12.78
N GLY A 79 -4.22 7.29 13.78
CA GLY A 79 -5.68 7.44 13.71
C GLY A 79 -6.38 6.09 13.55
N ASP A 80 -7.60 6.12 12.99
CA ASP A 80 -8.38 4.91 12.68
C ASP A 80 -7.86 4.18 11.41
N ARG A 81 -6.70 4.59 10.88
CA ARG A 81 -6.15 4.07 9.61
C ARG A 81 -5.57 2.67 9.76
N LEU A 82 -5.29 2.24 10.99
CA LEU A 82 -4.74 0.92 11.27
C LEU A 82 -5.75 0.06 11.99
N LYS A 83 -5.96 -1.14 11.43
CA LYS A 83 -6.74 -2.21 12.04
C LYS A 83 -5.94 -2.88 13.14
N PHE A 84 -5.69 -2.17 14.24
CA PHE A 84 -5.05 -2.78 15.39
C PHE A 84 -6.05 -3.34 16.38
N PRO A 85 -5.66 -4.35 17.17
CA PRO A 85 -6.39 -4.70 18.37
C PRO A 85 -6.56 -3.45 19.23
N ARG A 86 -7.83 -3.10 19.53
CA ARG A 86 -8.18 -1.93 20.36
C ARG A 86 -7.59 -2.02 21.77
N ASN A 87 -7.25 -3.24 22.20
CA ASN A 87 -6.59 -3.46 23.47
C ASN A 87 -5.12 -3.03 23.41
N ARG A 88 -4.83 -1.88 24.04
CA ARG A 88 -3.48 -1.32 24.19
C ARG A 88 -2.49 -2.28 24.85
N ASP A 89 -2.96 -3.17 25.72
CA ASP A 89 -2.09 -4.14 26.41
C ASP A 89 -1.49 -5.15 25.42
N THR A 90 -2.09 -5.35 24.24
CA THR A 90 -1.52 -6.20 23.18
C THR A 90 -0.15 -5.72 22.73
N PHE A 91 0.07 -4.40 22.66
CA PHE A 91 1.37 -3.82 22.29
C PHE A 91 2.49 -4.19 23.27
N TYR A 92 2.14 -4.47 24.52
CA TYR A 92 3.11 -4.79 25.58
C TYR A 92 3.34 -6.27 25.70
N PHE A 93 2.26 -7.04 25.82
CA PHE A 93 2.37 -8.45 26.17
C PHE A 93 2.44 -9.35 24.94
N LYS A 94 2.08 -8.84 23.76
CA LYS A 94 2.00 -9.62 22.52
C LYS A 94 2.41 -8.79 21.31
N PRO A 95 3.67 -8.32 21.25
CA PRO A 95 4.15 -7.48 20.16
C PRO A 95 3.96 -8.12 18.77
N THR A 96 3.97 -9.45 18.68
CA THR A 96 3.70 -10.18 17.43
C THR A 96 2.29 -9.97 16.90
N ARG A 97 1.30 -9.70 17.76
CA ARG A 97 -0.10 -9.42 17.38
C ARG A 97 -0.35 -7.98 16.94
N VAL A 98 0.65 -7.10 17.04
CA VAL A 98 0.58 -5.75 16.49
C VAL A 98 1.46 -5.60 15.24
N TYR A 99 1.91 -6.72 14.69
CA TYR A 99 2.51 -6.74 13.37
C TYR A 99 1.52 -6.16 12.35
N TYR A 100 1.97 -5.21 11.55
CA TYR A 100 1.14 -4.60 10.51
C TYR A 100 1.48 -5.24 9.16
N PRO A 101 0.60 -6.10 8.61
CA PRO A 101 0.90 -6.81 7.37
C PRO A 101 1.10 -5.87 6.17
N GLY A 102 0.44 -4.71 6.20
CA GLY A 102 0.56 -3.69 5.16
C GLY A 102 1.91 -2.97 5.07
N ALA A 103 2.85 -3.19 5.98
CA ALA A 103 4.21 -2.60 5.95
C ALA A 103 5.31 -3.68 5.90
N PRO A 104 6.46 -3.40 5.26
CA PRO A 104 7.58 -4.33 5.24
C PRO A 104 8.24 -4.46 6.62
N PRO A 105 9.00 -5.54 6.88
CA PRO A 105 9.57 -5.84 8.21
C PRO A 105 10.41 -4.71 8.82
N ASP A 106 11.16 -3.98 8.01
CA ASP A 106 12.01 -2.85 8.42
C ASP A 106 11.22 -1.57 8.72
N LEU A 107 9.97 -1.47 8.26
CA LEU A 107 9.08 -0.33 8.46
C LEU A 107 7.93 -0.63 9.42
N GLN A 108 8.04 -1.68 10.23
CA GLN A 108 7.04 -2.03 11.24
C GLN A 108 6.88 -0.95 12.32
N LEU A 109 5.87 -1.11 13.18
CA LEU A 109 5.50 -0.11 14.19
C LEU A 109 6.64 0.29 15.12
N GLY A 110 7.59 -0.61 15.42
CA GLY A 110 8.77 -0.27 16.20
C GLY A 110 9.62 0.80 15.54
N THR A 111 9.86 0.68 14.23
CA THR A 111 10.54 1.69 13.42
C THR A 111 9.76 2.99 13.39
N TYR A 112 8.44 2.94 13.13
CA TYR A 112 7.59 4.14 13.18
C TYR A 112 7.69 4.84 14.54
N PHE A 113 7.58 4.09 15.65
CA PHE A 113 7.65 4.68 16.98
C PHE A 113 9.01 5.28 17.27
N ARG A 114 10.10 4.64 16.82
CA ARG A 114 11.45 5.19 16.94
C ARG A 114 11.60 6.50 16.17
N LEU A 115 11.09 6.58 14.95
CA LEU A 115 11.22 7.73 14.04
C LEU A 115 10.04 8.72 14.09
N CYS A 116 9.13 8.58 15.06
CA CYS A 116 7.91 9.38 15.14
C CYS A 116 8.20 10.89 15.21
N ASN A 117 9.29 11.30 15.86
CA ASN A 117 9.67 12.71 15.91
C ASN A 117 10.14 13.23 14.54
N ASP A 118 10.84 12.42 13.75
CA ASP A 118 11.27 12.79 12.41
C ASP A 118 10.09 12.91 11.45
N VAL A 119 9.16 11.95 11.51
CA VAL A 119 7.88 12.01 10.79
C VAL A 119 7.10 13.28 11.19
N ALA A 120 7.05 13.59 12.49
CA ALA A 120 6.34 14.77 13.00
C ALA A 120 6.99 16.10 12.59
N ARG A 121 8.33 16.18 12.53
CA ARG A 121 9.05 17.33 11.94
C ARG A 121 8.74 17.50 10.46
N GLY A 122 8.57 16.37 9.76
CA GLY A 122 8.05 16.32 8.39
C GLY A 122 6.61 16.81 8.26
N GLY A 123 5.87 16.99 9.36
CA GLY A 123 4.45 17.33 9.35
C GLY A 123 3.58 16.16 8.89
N PHE A 124 4.06 14.92 9.04
CA PHE A 124 3.38 13.71 8.56
C PHE A 124 3.10 13.72 7.05
N ARG A 125 3.99 14.38 6.31
CA ARG A 125 3.96 14.48 4.85
C ARG A 125 5.25 13.94 4.27
N VAL A 126 5.16 13.46 3.04
CA VAL A 126 6.35 13.13 2.27
C VAL A 126 6.97 14.43 1.74
N LYS A 127 8.30 14.45 1.62
CA LYS A 127 9.04 15.57 1.03
C LYS A 127 10.23 15.04 0.25
N SER A 128 10.56 15.66 -0.86
CA SER A 128 11.72 15.28 -1.70
C SER A 128 13.06 15.32 -0.94
N ASN A 129 13.21 16.26 0.01
CA ASN A 129 14.42 16.43 0.82
C ASN A 129 14.42 15.66 2.16
N GLN A 130 13.39 14.86 2.42
CA GLN A 130 13.27 14.08 3.65
C GLN A 130 13.93 12.70 3.49
N GLU A 131 14.44 12.15 4.60
CA GLU A 131 15.08 10.83 4.59
C GLU A 131 14.12 9.76 4.03
N SER A 132 14.64 8.91 3.15
CA SER A 132 13.84 7.91 2.43
C SER A 132 13.01 7.03 3.36
N ILE A 133 13.58 6.59 4.50
CA ILE A 133 12.87 5.74 5.45
C ILE A 133 11.65 6.44 6.06
N VAL A 134 11.75 7.75 6.34
CA VAL A 134 10.66 8.56 6.89
C VAL A 134 9.57 8.73 5.83
N ASN A 135 9.93 9.00 4.57
CA ASN A 135 8.98 9.02 3.46
C ASN A 135 8.28 7.67 3.28
N SER A 136 9.02 6.56 3.34
CA SER A 136 8.42 5.22 3.25
C SER A 136 7.42 4.97 4.38
N LEU A 137 7.73 5.35 5.62
CA LEU A 137 6.78 5.25 6.73
C LEU A 137 5.49 6.05 6.45
N VAL A 138 5.61 7.28 5.93
CA VAL A 138 4.44 8.11 5.59
C VAL A 138 3.58 7.44 4.51
N TRP A 139 4.19 6.87 3.47
CA TRP A 139 3.49 6.15 2.40
C TRP A 139 2.78 4.87 2.91
N TYR A 140 3.51 3.98 3.59
CA TYR A 140 2.99 2.67 4.04
C TYR A 140 1.91 2.79 5.11
N TYR A 141 2.03 3.75 6.03
CA TYR A 141 1.02 4.01 7.04
C TYR A 141 -0.08 4.98 6.58
N GLY A 142 0.00 5.49 5.35
CA GLY A 142 -0.95 6.47 4.81
C GLY A 142 -1.09 7.69 5.71
N LEU A 143 0.03 8.23 6.20
CA LEU A 143 0.05 9.39 7.10
C LEU A 143 -0.30 10.68 6.35
N ASP A 144 0.05 10.74 5.06
CA ASP A 144 -0.34 11.79 4.13
C ASP A 144 -1.47 11.29 3.22
N GLU A 145 -2.64 11.90 3.31
CA GLU A 145 -3.82 11.47 2.54
C GLU A 145 -3.66 11.61 1.03
N ALA A 146 -2.73 12.46 0.60
CA ALA A 146 -2.44 12.60 -0.81
C ALA A 146 -1.25 11.76 -1.28
N HIS A 147 -0.56 11.07 -0.36
CA HIS A 147 0.56 10.17 -0.65
C HIS A 147 0.41 8.88 0.15
N SER A 148 -0.52 8.05 -0.31
CA SER A 148 -0.82 6.77 0.31
C SER A 148 -1.26 5.76 -0.74
N PHE A 149 -1.05 4.48 -0.47
CA PHE A 149 -1.65 3.40 -1.26
C PHE A 149 -3.08 3.04 -0.80
N SER A 150 -3.58 3.68 0.25
CA SER A 150 -4.89 3.35 0.83
C SER A 150 -6.04 3.86 -0.03
N SER A 151 -6.94 2.96 -0.40
CA SER A 151 -8.21 3.28 -1.07
C SER A 151 -9.18 4.10 -0.21
N PHE A 152 -8.89 4.27 1.08
CA PHE A 152 -9.67 5.12 1.98
C PHE A 152 -9.73 6.57 1.48
N PHE A 153 -8.60 7.10 1.02
CA PHE A 153 -8.49 8.51 0.61
C PHE A 153 -9.09 8.73 -0.79
N LYS A 154 -9.86 9.81 -0.94
CA LYS A 154 -10.52 10.16 -2.21
C LYS A 154 -9.52 10.49 -3.31
N ASP A 155 -8.50 11.28 -2.98
CA ASP A 155 -7.48 11.70 -3.94
C ASP A 155 -6.70 10.49 -4.48
N VAL A 156 -6.40 9.49 -3.63
CA VAL A 156 -5.80 8.23 -4.06
C VAL A 156 -6.73 7.50 -5.05
N ARG A 157 -8.01 7.33 -4.72
CA ARG A 157 -8.99 6.69 -5.61
C ARG A 157 -9.12 7.39 -6.96
N TYR A 158 -9.17 8.72 -6.97
CA TYR A 158 -9.28 9.50 -8.20
C TYR A 158 -8.01 9.44 -9.03
N ASN A 159 -6.82 9.49 -8.41
CA ASN A 159 -5.56 9.28 -9.12
C ASN A 159 -5.53 7.88 -9.76
N VAL A 160 -5.79 6.82 -8.99
CA VAL A 160 -5.79 5.43 -9.50
C VAL A 160 -6.80 5.26 -10.64
N PHE A 161 -8.00 5.84 -10.51
CA PHE A 161 -9.01 5.85 -11.58
C PHE A 161 -8.49 6.46 -12.89
N LEU A 162 -7.99 7.68 -12.83
CA LEU A 162 -7.49 8.39 -14.01
C LEU A 162 -6.26 7.68 -14.59
N MET A 163 -5.34 7.24 -13.74
CA MET A 163 -4.16 6.49 -14.13
C MET A 163 -4.51 5.17 -14.83
N ALA A 164 -5.50 4.43 -14.34
CA ALA A 164 -5.94 3.18 -14.96
C ALA A 164 -6.48 3.40 -16.38
N PHE A 165 -7.26 4.46 -16.58
CA PHE A 165 -7.74 4.85 -17.91
C PHE A 165 -6.57 5.25 -18.83
N VAL A 166 -5.68 6.14 -18.37
CA VAL A 166 -4.54 6.61 -19.15
C VAL A 166 -3.55 5.47 -19.46
N TRP A 167 -3.40 4.50 -18.55
CA TRP A 167 -2.59 3.32 -18.83
C TRP A 167 -3.23 2.45 -19.91
N ALA A 168 -4.53 2.21 -19.82
CA ALA A 168 -5.26 1.42 -20.81
C ALA A 168 -5.27 2.08 -22.19
N SER A 169 -5.32 3.41 -22.26
CA SER A 169 -5.27 4.14 -23.54
C SER A 169 -3.91 4.15 -24.23
N GLY A 170 -2.91 3.44 -23.69
CA GLY A 170 -1.55 3.46 -24.20
C GLY A 170 -0.77 4.72 -23.81
N SER A 171 -1.27 5.46 -22.82
CA SER A 171 -0.69 6.72 -22.33
C SER A 171 -0.55 7.76 -23.42
N ASP A 172 -1.67 7.96 -24.10
CA ASP A 172 -1.86 9.02 -25.08
C ASP A 172 -1.34 10.36 -24.53
N ALA A 173 -0.48 11.01 -25.31
CA ALA A 173 0.14 12.30 -24.98
C ALA A 173 -0.89 13.42 -24.74
N THR A 174 -2.14 13.21 -25.16
CA THR A 174 -3.28 14.08 -24.86
C THR A 174 -3.57 14.16 -23.36
N TYR A 175 -3.32 13.08 -22.60
CA TYR A 175 -3.69 13.02 -21.18
C TYR A 175 -2.51 13.25 -20.24
N CYS A 176 -1.30 12.83 -20.61
CA CYS A 176 -0.10 13.01 -19.80
C CYS A 176 1.17 13.11 -20.64
N PRO A 177 2.25 13.73 -20.12
CA PRO A 177 3.57 13.65 -20.74
C PRO A 177 4.04 12.20 -20.88
N ILE A 178 4.82 11.89 -21.92
CA ILE A 178 5.34 10.54 -22.18
C ILE A 178 6.18 10.04 -21.00
N GLU A 179 6.91 10.95 -20.35
CA GLU A 179 7.78 10.68 -19.21
C GLU A 179 6.98 10.24 -17.97
N ALA A 180 5.69 10.61 -17.88
CA ALA A 180 4.82 10.23 -16.77
C ALA A 180 4.34 8.77 -16.86
N HIS A 181 4.48 8.11 -18.02
CA HIS A 181 4.01 6.73 -18.21
C HIS A 181 4.60 5.76 -17.16
N GLY A 182 5.91 5.82 -16.94
CA GLY A 182 6.58 4.97 -15.96
C GLY A 182 6.08 5.19 -14.53
N PHE A 183 5.80 6.45 -14.19
CA PHE A 183 5.24 6.84 -12.89
C PHE A 183 3.82 6.29 -12.68
N ILE A 184 2.96 6.46 -13.70
CA ILE A 184 1.58 5.97 -13.71
C ILE A 184 1.54 4.44 -13.50
N VAL A 185 2.30 3.70 -14.30
CA VAL A 185 2.33 2.23 -14.23
C VAL A 185 2.85 1.77 -12.87
N ALA A 186 3.96 2.36 -12.39
CA ALA A 186 4.53 2.00 -11.10
C ALA A 186 3.55 2.28 -9.93
N TYR A 187 2.76 3.35 -10.00
CA TYR A 187 1.79 3.66 -8.95
C TYR A 187 0.60 2.69 -8.95
N ILE A 188 0.06 2.33 -10.12
CA ILE A 188 -1.03 1.35 -10.21
C ILE A 188 -0.55 -0.02 -9.71
N GLU A 189 0.64 -0.46 -10.13
CA GLU A 189 1.25 -1.71 -9.62
C GLU A 189 1.40 -1.68 -8.09
N ALA A 190 1.92 -0.58 -7.54
CA ALA A 190 2.07 -0.38 -6.12
C ALA A 190 0.73 -0.37 -5.36
N TRP A 191 -0.29 0.26 -5.93
CA TRP A 191 -1.64 0.28 -5.36
C TRP A 191 -2.28 -1.11 -5.37
N MET A 192 -2.18 -1.85 -6.48
CA MET A 192 -2.68 -3.22 -6.59
C MET A 192 -2.00 -4.16 -5.57
N GLU A 193 -0.68 -4.06 -5.41
CA GLU A 193 0.06 -4.79 -4.37
C GLU A 193 -0.44 -4.45 -2.96
N GLY A 194 -0.88 -3.20 -2.73
CA GLY A 194 -1.43 -2.74 -1.46
C GLY A 194 -2.88 -3.14 -1.19
N LEU A 195 -3.59 -3.78 -2.13
CA LEU A 195 -4.97 -4.22 -1.92
C LEU A 195 -5.07 -5.46 -1.01
N VAL A 196 -4.02 -6.28 -0.95
CA VAL A 196 -3.93 -7.46 -0.07
C VAL A 196 -2.90 -7.18 1.01
N GLU A 197 -3.30 -7.26 2.26
CA GLU A 197 -2.46 -6.84 3.39
C GLU A 197 -1.41 -7.92 3.73
N TYR A 198 -1.61 -9.20 3.42
CA TYR A 198 -0.73 -10.28 3.92
C TYR A 198 0.51 -10.58 3.07
N PRO A 199 1.73 -10.55 3.67
CA PRO A 199 3.00 -10.74 2.97
C PRO A 199 3.40 -12.20 2.71
N GLU A 200 2.77 -13.18 3.36
CA GLU A 200 3.14 -14.61 3.19
C GLU A 200 2.71 -15.19 1.83
N GLN A 201 1.96 -14.42 1.06
CA GLN A 201 1.65 -14.74 -0.32
C GLN A 201 2.53 -13.87 -1.22
N THR A 202 3.07 -14.47 -2.29
CA THR A 202 3.79 -13.78 -3.39
C THR A 202 3.12 -12.49 -3.91
N LEU A 203 1.85 -12.27 -3.53
CA LEU A 203 1.01 -11.11 -3.85
C LEU A 203 1.44 -9.80 -3.16
N ASN A 204 2.04 -9.83 -1.97
CA ASN A 204 2.47 -8.61 -1.26
C ASN A 204 3.95 -8.70 -0.82
N ALA A 205 4.84 -8.76 -1.81
CA ALA A 205 6.28 -8.77 -1.60
C ALA A 205 6.88 -7.36 -1.38
N PHE A 206 6.02 -6.33 -1.23
CA PHE A 206 6.38 -4.91 -1.11
C PHE A 206 7.24 -4.35 -2.26
N THR A 207 7.41 -5.11 -3.33
CA THR A 207 8.36 -4.83 -4.42
C THR A 207 7.83 -3.69 -5.29
N ALA A 208 6.54 -3.71 -5.63
CA ALA A 208 5.93 -2.66 -6.44
C ALA A 208 5.86 -1.34 -5.67
N ARG A 209 5.43 -1.37 -4.40
CA ARG A 209 5.39 -0.18 -3.53
C ARG A 209 6.77 0.42 -3.29
N HIS A 210 7.77 -0.40 -2.99
CA HIS A 210 9.14 0.09 -2.78
C HIS A 210 9.74 0.70 -4.06
N LYS A 211 9.52 0.03 -5.21
CA LYS A 211 9.93 0.55 -6.54
C LYS A 211 9.28 1.89 -6.82
N PHE A 212 7.97 2.03 -6.57
CA PHE A 212 7.26 3.30 -6.75
C PHE A 212 7.81 4.40 -5.82
N ILE A 213 7.96 4.15 -4.51
CA ILE A 213 8.47 5.18 -3.58
C ILE A 213 9.87 5.65 -3.99
N THR A 214 10.73 4.72 -4.44
CA THR A 214 12.07 5.04 -4.94
C THR A 214 12.02 5.87 -6.23
N MET A 215 11.09 5.55 -7.13
CA MET A 215 10.87 6.30 -8.37
C MET A 215 10.34 7.70 -8.09
N TRP A 216 9.32 7.83 -7.24
CA TRP A 216 8.73 9.09 -6.81
C TRP A 216 9.79 9.99 -6.16
N GLY A 217 10.54 9.49 -5.18
CA GLY A 217 11.55 10.29 -4.47
C GLY A 217 12.75 10.75 -5.31
N LYS A 218 12.93 10.22 -6.52
CA LYS A 218 13.96 10.64 -7.50
C LYS A 218 13.38 11.34 -8.72
N GLY A 219 12.06 11.31 -8.87
CA GLY A 219 11.34 11.78 -10.04
C GLY A 219 10.96 13.25 -9.94
N THR A 220 10.29 13.73 -10.99
CA THR A 220 9.74 15.09 -11.07
C THR A 220 8.21 15.10 -10.99
N PHE A 221 7.59 13.92 -10.98
CA PHE A 221 6.15 13.76 -11.01
C PHE A 221 5.59 13.46 -9.63
N ASP A 222 4.42 14.02 -9.38
CA ASP A 222 3.64 13.79 -8.18
C ASP A 222 2.18 13.41 -8.53
N LEU A 223 1.44 12.94 -7.53
CA LEU A 223 0.00 12.70 -7.60
C LEU A 223 -0.78 14.01 -7.74
N ILE A 224 -1.94 13.94 -8.40
CA ILE A 224 -2.84 15.10 -8.51
C ILE A 224 -3.44 15.38 -7.13
N HIS A 225 -3.32 16.63 -6.68
CA HIS A 225 -4.08 17.15 -5.55
C HIS A 225 -5.38 17.79 -6.04
N PHE A 226 -6.50 17.17 -5.69
CA PHE A 226 -7.79 17.64 -6.17
C PHE A 226 -8.35 18.70 -5.22
N ASN A 227 -8.62 19.90 -5.75
CA ASN A 227 -9.44 20.85 -5.01
C ASN A 227 -10.90 20.37 -4.91
N ARG A 228 -11.69 20.95 -4.01
CA ARG A 228 -13.08 20.55 -3.77
C ARG A 228 -13.95 20.55 -5.04
N SER A 229 -13.71 21.47 -5.98
CA SER A 229 -14.46 21.55 -7.23
C SER A 229 -14.10 20.39 -8.17
N GLN A 230 -12.81 20.09 -8.30
CA GLN A 230 -12.33 18.94 -9.07
C GLN A 230 -12.83 17.62 -8.48
N GLN A 231 -12.75 17.44 -7.16
CA GLN A 231 -13.28 16.25 -6.48
C GLN A 231 -14.77 16.04 -6.79
N LYS A 232 -15.59 17.10 -6.73
CA LYS A 232 -17.01 17.02 -7.09
C LYS A 232 -17.22 16.60 -8.56
N LYS A 233 -16.43 17.13 -9.48
CA LYS A 233 -16.53 16.78 -10.92
C LYS A 233 -16.12 15.33 -11.18
N VAL A 234 -15.01 14.88 -10.62
CA VAL A 234 -14.55 13.48 -10.75
C VAL A 234 -15.59 12.54 -10.13
N GLN A 235 -16.11 12.86 -8.95
CA GLN A 235 -17.15 12.07 -8.31
C GLN A 235 -18.42 11.97 -9.16
N ALA A 236 -18.89 13.08 -9.72
CA ALA A 236 -20.07 13.09 -10.59
C ALA A 236 -19.85 12.21 -11.83
N LYS A 237 -18.67 12.28 -12.44
CA LYS A 237 -18.31 11.42 -13.58
C LYS A 237 -18.22 9.94 -13.20
N ILE A 238 -17.63 9.60 -12.06
CA ILE A 238 -17.62 8.21 -11.57
C ILE A 238 -19.06 7.69 -11.38
N THR A 239 -19.96 8.50 -10.82
CA THR A 239 -21.37 8.13 -10.66
C THR A 239 -22.06 7.94 -12.02
N GLU A 240 -21.78 8.79 -13.00
CA GLU A 240 -22.27 8.64 -14.38
C GLU A 240 -21.77 7.34 -15.01
N PHE A 241 -20.46 7.06 -14.92
CA PHE A 241 -19.84 5.86 -15.45
C PHE A 241 -20.35 4.57 -14.81
N ASN A 242 -20.68 4.60 -13.52
CA ASN A 242 -21.27 3.45 -12.83
C ASN A 242 -22.70 3.14 -13.31
N LYS A 243 -23.42 4.14 -13.82
CA LYS A 243 -24.78 3.99 -14.38
C LYS A 243 -24.77 3.62 -15.87
N LEU A 244 -23.63 3.76 -16.54
CA LEU A 244 -23.52 3.54 -17.97
C LEU A 244 -23.67 2.06 -18.30
N GLN A 245 -24.62 1.74 -19.18
CA GLN A 245 -24.76 0.39 -19.71
C GLN A 245 -23.67 0.15 -20.76
N ILE A 246 -22.74 -0.73 -20.44
CA ILE A 246 -21.65 -1.12 -21.32
C ILE A 246 -22.12 -2.32 -22.16
N PRO A 247 -22.06 -2.27 -23.50
CA PRO A 247 -22.40 -3.40 -24.37
C PRO A 247 -21.35 -4.53 -24.23
N LEU A 248 -21.54 -5.40 -23.24
CA LEU A 248 -20.64 -6.51 -22.91
C LEU A 248 -20.55 -7.58 -24.01
N ASP A 249 -21.45 -7.55 -25.00
CA ASP A 249 -21.38 -8.41 -26.20
C ASP A 249 -20.23 -8.03 -27.13
N ARG A 250 -19.72 -6.79 -27.03
CA ARG A 250 -18.67 -6.25 -27.92
C ARG A 250 -17.44 -5.74 -27.19
N LEU A 251 -17.58 -5.41 -25.90
CA LEU A 251 -16.51 -4.83 -25.08
C LEU A 251 -15.90 -5.90 -24.15
N PRO A 252 -14.63 -5.75 -23.75
CA PRO A 252 -14.00 -6.72 -22.85
C PRO A 252 -14.74 -6.77 -21.51
N THR A 253 -14.62 -7.91 -20.83
CA THR A 253 -14.97 -7.97 -19.42
C THR A 253 -14.09 -6.99 -18.63
N PRO A 254 -14.59 -6.39 -17.54
CA PRO A 254 -13.83 -5.44 -16.75
C PRO A 254 -12.45 -5.96 -16.37
N ALA A 255 -12.33 -7.21 -15.91
CA ALA A 255 -11.06 -7.84 -15.54
C ALA A 255 -10.01 -7.88 -16.67
N ASN A 256 -10.43 -7.92 -17.93
CA ASN A 256 -9.55 -8.02 -19.10
C ASN A 256 -9.30 -6.66 -19.77
N PHE A 257 -9.89 -5.57 -19.28
CA PHE A 257 -9.89 -4.26 -19.94
C PHE A 257 -8.49 -3.78 -20.35
N VAL A 258 -7.53 -3.74 -19.42
CA VAL A 258 -6.16 -3.25 -19.69
C VAL A 258 -5.46 -4.12 -20.74
N ASN A 259 -5.63 -5.45 -20.67
CA ASN A 259 -5.03 -6.36 -21.63
C ASN A 259 -5.68 -6.25 -23.03
N ALA A 260 -7.01 -6.13 -23.07
CA ALA A 260 -7.76 -5.94 -24.32
C ALA A 260 -7.34 -4.66 -25.05
N CYS A 261 -7.13 -3.57 -24.33
CA CYS A 261 -6.63 -2.32 -24.93
C CYS A 261 -5.20 -2.48 -25.47
N LYS A 262 -4.30 -3.12 -24.72
CA LYS A 262 -2.92 -3.42 -25.17
C LYS A 262 -2.89 -4.30 -26.42
N GLN A 263 -3.87 -5.19 -26.58
CA GLN A 263 -4.04 -6.04 -27.75
C GLN A 263 -4.83 -5.39 -28.89
N GLN A 264 -5.17 -4.09 -28.77
CA GLN A 264 -5.95 -3.33 -29.76
C GLN A 264 -7.32 -3.98 -30.09
N MET A 265 -7.93 -4.62 -29.09
CA MET A 265 -9.26 -5.25 -29.25
C MET A 265 -10.41 -4.24 -29.15
N LEU A 266 -10.16 -3.04 -28.64
CA LEU A 266 -11.14 -1.96 -28.61
C LEU A 266 -10.85 -0.98 -29.73
N LEU A 267 -11.91 -0.57 -30.43
CA LEU A 267 -11.84 0.53 -31.37
C LEU A 267 -11.51 1.83 -30.62
N PRO A 268 -10.75 2.76 -31.22
CA PRO A 268 -10.44 4.06 -30.60
C PRO A 268 -11.69 4.82 -30.15
N GLU A 269 -12.78 4.74 -30.91
CA GLU A 269 -14.06 5.40 -30.61
C GLU A 269 -14.72 4.79 -29.37
N ASP A 270 -14.68 3.46 -29.24
CA ASP A 270 -15.21 2.75 -28.07
C ASP A 270 -14.35 3.02 -26.83
N LEU A 271 -13.02 3.08 -26.98
CA LEU A 271 -12.12 3.46 -25.90
C LEU A 271 -12.36 4.90 -25.44
N GLN A 272 -12.56 5.83 -26.37
CA GLN A 272 -12.86 7.22 -26.05
C GLN A 272 -14.22 7.34 -25.32
N ARG A 273 -15.22 6.57 -25.75
CA ARG A 273 -16.58 6.64 -25.21
C ARG A 273 -16.77 5.87 -23.90
N PHE A 274 -16.27 4.64 -23.83
CA PHE A 274 -16.51 3.69 -22.74
C PHE A 274 -15.26 3.43 -21.88
N GLY A 275 -14.07 3.83 -22.33
CA GLY A 275 -12.81 3.56 -21.65
C GLY A 275 -12.78 4.02 -20.19
N PRO A 276 -13.24 5.23 -19.83
CA PRO A 276 -13.30 5.64 -18.43
C PRO A 276 -14.20 4.72 -17.59
N ALA A 277 -15.38 4.35 -18.11
CA ALA A 277 -16.28 3.45 -17.39
C ALA A 277 -15.71 2.03 -17.24
N LEU A 278 -15.09 1.50 -18.29
CA LEU A 278 -14.39 0.22 -18.25
C LEU A 278 -13.20 0.24 -17.28
N ALA A 279 -12.43 1.33 -17.22
CA ALA A 279 -11.33 1.50 -16.29
C ALA A 279 -11.82 1.49 -14.84
N TYR A 280 -12.92 2.19 -14.55
CA TYR A 280 -13.54 2.17 -13.23
C TYR A 280 -14.04 0.78 -12.85
N GLN A 281 -14.74 0.09 -13.76
CA GLN A 281 -15.20 -1.29 -13.52
C GLN A 281 -14.03 -2.28 -13.33
N TRP A 282 -12.93 -2.11 -14.07
CA TRP A 282 -11.72 -2.90 -13.88
C TRP A 282 -11.15 -2.71 -12.47
N LEU A 283 -11.07 -1.48 -11.97
CA LEU A 283 -10.61 -1.20 -10.61
C LEU A 283 -11.51 -1.83 -9.54
N LEU A 284 -12.83 -1.80 -9.73
CA LEU A 284 -13.77 -2.49 -8.85
C LEU A 284 -13.52 -4.00 -8.86
N ALA A 285 -13.33 -4.61 -10.04
CA ALA A 285 -13.04 -6.03 -10.16
C ALA A 285 -11.73 -6.42 -9.44
N MET A 286 -10.65 -5.65 -9.63
CA MET A 286 -9.38 -5.89 -8.94
C MET A 286 -9.52 -5.78 -7.41
N ARG A 287 -10.31 -4.81 -6.94
CA ARG A 287 -10.57 -4.66 -5.52
C ARG A 287 -11.41 -5.80 -4.95
N THR A 288 -12.49 -6.20 -5.62
CA THR A 288 -13.33 -7.32 -5.18
C THR A 288 -12.53 -8.61 -5.12
N GLU A 289 -11.72 -8.90 -6.13
CA GLU A 289 -10.81 -10.05 -6.12
C GLU A 289 -9.84 -10.02 -4.93
N ALA A 290 -9.25 -8.85 -4.65
CA ALA A 290 -8.35 -8.69 -3.51
C ALA A 290 -9.08 -8.81 -2.16
N GLU A 291 -10.31 -8.29 -2.04
CA GLU A 291 -11.13 -8.41 -0.83
C GLU A 291 -11.50 -9.88 -0.56
N THR A 292 -11.89 -10.64 -1.58
CA THR A 292 -12.13 -12.08 -1.44
C THR A 292 -10.87 -12.82 -0.96
N LYS A 293 -9.71 -12.56 -1.58
CA LYS A 293 -8.44 -13.16 -1.15
C LYS A 293 -8.10 -12.77 0.29
N GLN A 294 -8.33 -11.52 0.66
CA GLN A 294 -8.07 -11.03 2.01
C GLN A 294 -8.97 -11.70 3.04
N GLU A 295 -10.25 -11.91 2.74
CA GLU A 295 -11.21 -12.61 3.61
C GLU A 295 -10.83 -14.10 3.82
N GLU A 296 -10.39 -14.78 2.75
CA GLU A 296 -9.86 -16.14 2.85
C GLU A 296 -8.65 -16.22 3.80
N ILE A 297 -7.78 -15.21 3.75
CA ILE A 297 -6.61 -15.13 4.62
C ILE A 297 -7.04 -14.81 6.06
N ASP A 298 -7.87 -13.79 6.27
CA ASP A 298 -8.38 -13.38 7.58
C ASP A 298 -9.02 -14.58 8.30
N THR A 299 -9.85 -15.35 7.60
CA THR A 299 -10.50 -16.57 8.13
C THR A 299 -9.48 -17.62 8.56
N SER A 300 -8.43 -17.85 7.75
CA SER A 300 -7.37 -18.80 8.10
C SER A 300 -6.53 -18.37 9.31
N PHE A 301 -6.44 -17.07 9.60
CA PHE A 301 -5.69 -16.54 10.74
C PHE A 301 -6.51 -16.55 12.03
N GLU A 302 -7.82 -16.28 11.96
CA GLU A 302 -8.70 -16.30 13.13
C GLU A 302 -8.74 -17.69 13.78
N ASP A 303 -8.76 -18.76 12.99
CA ASP A 303 -8.70 -20.15 13.48
C ASP A 303 -7.41 -20.47 14.26
N GLN A 304 -6.34 -19.71 14.06
CA GLN A 304 -5.06 -19.87 14.76
C GLN A 304 -4.94 -18.98 16.00
N MET A 305 -5.83 -18.00 16.18
CA MET A 305 -5.77 -17.08 17.30
C MET A 305 -6.47 -17.65 18.54
N GLU A 306 -5.72 -18.39 19.37
CA GLU A 306 -6.21 -18.84 20.68
C GLU A 306 -6.73 -17.66 21.53
N ASN A 307 -7.85 -17.91 22.21
CA ASN A 307 -8.46 -17.05 23.22
C ASN A 307 -7.49 -16.89 24.39
N VAL A 308 -7.06 -15.65 24.66
CA VAL A 308 -6.15 -15.38 25.75
C VAL A 308 -6.76 -14.37 26.70
N HIS A 309 -7.07 -14.84 27.90
CA HIS A 309 -7.62 -14.04 28.98
C HIS A 309 -6.62 -13.70 30.10
N GLU A 310 -5.32 -13.98 29.93
CA GLU A 310 -4.33 -13.60 30.93
C GLU A 310 -3.58 -12.31 30.55
N LEU A 311 -3.77 -11.27 31.37
CA LEU A 311 -2.92 -10.10 31.41
C LEU A 311 -1.61 -10.48 32.11
N GLY A 312 -0.48 -10.36 31.41
CA GLY A 312 0.84 -10.65 31.96
C GLY A 312 1.29 -9.64 33.02
N ARG A 313 2.30 -10.01 33.82
CA ARG A 313 2.98 -9.11 34.76
C ARG A 313 4.00 -8.25 33.99
N LEU A 314 4.43 -7.11 34.54
CA LEU A 314 5.40 -6.21 33.87
C LEU A 314 6.73 -6.87 33.50
N TRP A 315 7.10 -7.95 34.19
CA TRP A 315 8.29 -8.76 33.91
C TRP A 315 8.16 -9.57 32.61
N ASP A 316 6.93 -9.79 32.16
CA ASP A 316 6.61 -10.57 30.95
C ASP A 316 6.61 -9.69 29.69
N VAL A 317 6.69 -8.37 29.84
CA VAL A 317 6.85 -7.46 28.71
C VAL A 317 8.24 -7.65 28.11
N PRO A 318 8.36 -7.90 26.80
CA PRO A 318 9.64 -8.11 26.14
C PRO A 318 10.29 -6.74 25.87
N TRP A 319 10.82 -6.12 26.93
CA TRP A 319 11.35 -4.76 26.95
C TRP A 319 12.42 -4.49 25.89
N ASP A 320 13.14 -5.51 25.45
CA ASP A 320 14.26 -5.39 24.51
C ASP A 320 13.81 -5.45 23.04
N THR A 321 12.53 -5.66 22.76
CA THR A 321 12.00 -5.66 21.39
C THR A 321 12.01 -4.27 20.78
N GLU A 322 12.18 -4.18 19.46
CA GLU A 322 12.19 -2.91 18.72
C GLU A 322 10.90 -2.09 18.94
N LEU A 323 9.75 -2.77 19.02
CA LEU A 323 8.48 -2.13 19.30
C LEU A 323 8.50 -1.37 20.64
N ILE A 324 8.92 -2.03 21.72
CA ILE A 324 8.92 -1.44 23.06
C ILE A 324 10.03 -0.37 23.17
N GLN A 325 11.20 -0.62 22.60
CA GLN A 325 12.27 0.38 22.56
C GLN A 325 11.85 1.63 21.79
N GLY A 326 11.16 1.46 20.64
CA GLY A 326 10.55 2.56 19.90
C GLY A 326 9.52 3.33 20.73
N LEU A 327 8.70 2.66 21.55
CA LEU A 327 7.77 3.32 22.47
C LEU A 327 8.47 4.12 23.57
N LEU A 328 9.65 3.71 24.02
CA LEU A 328 10.40 4.41 25.06
C LEU A 328 11.07 5.70 24.55
N VAL A 329 11.24 5.87 23.24
CA VAL A 329 11.69 7.13 22.63
C VAL A 329 10.68 8.24 22.95
N ALA A 330 11.14 9.26 23.67
CA ALA A 330 10.30 10.39 24.09
C ALA A 330 9.75 11.14 22.88
N VAL A 331 8.46 11.49 22.94
CA VAL A 331 7.83 12.38 21.96
C VAL A 331 8.26 13.81 22.28
N ASP A 332 8.79 14.50 21.27
CA ASP A 332 9.13 15.92 21.39
C ASP A 332 7.85 16.75 21.51
N ARG A 333 7.66 17.38 22.67
CA ARG A 333 6.45 18.17 22.99
C ARG A 333 6.43 19.52 22.30
N ALA A 334 7.55 19.98 21.73
CA ALA A 334 7.59 21.20 20.93
C ALA A 334 7.00 20.97 19.53
N LEU A 335 6.87 19.72 19.09
CA LEU A 335 6.27 19.38 17.80
C LEU A 335 4.74 19.49 17.88
N PRO A 336 4.07 19.92 16.79
CA PRO A 336 2.65 20.21 16.81
C PRO A 336 1.79 19.00 17.26
N PRO A 337 0.83 19.22 18.18
CA PRO A 337 0.09 18.16 18.87
C PRO A 337 -0.97 17.44 18.01
N SER A 338 -1.24 17.88 16.78
CA SER A 338 -2.13 17.17 15.87
C SER A 338 -1.82 17.41 14.40
N TRP A 339 -2.19 16.42 13.59
CA TRP A 339 -2.42 16.57 12.16
C TRP A 339 -3.77 17.31 12.03
N HIS A 340 -3.76 18.64 12.07
CA HIS A 340 -4.94 19.39 11.65
C HIS A 340 -4.80 19.64 10.14
N PRO A 341 -5.68 19.07 9.29
CA PRO A 341 -5.64 19.29 7.85
C PRO A 341 -5.55 20.78 7.49
N ASP A 342 -6.26 21.62 8.26
CA ASP A 342 -6.37 23.06 8.04
C ASP A 342 -5.14 23.86 8.52
N SER A 343 -4.27 23.26 9.34
CA SER A 343 -3.06 23.92 9.85
C SER A 343 -1.84 23.72 8.97
N GLN A 344 -2.00 23.04 7.84
CA GLN A 344 -0.88 22.61 7.04
C GLN A 344 -0.35 23.76 6.18
N ALA A 345 0.96 23.99 6.29
CA ALA A 345 1.65 24.87 5.36
C ALA A 345 1.36 24.44 3.91
N PRO A 346 1.35 25.39 2.96
CA PRO A 346 1.31 25.08 1.54
C PRO A 346 2.34 23.99 1.22
N ARG A 347 1.97 23.03 0.38
CA ARG A 347 2.93 22.02 -0.09
C ARG A 347 4.03 22.74 -0.86
N ASP A 348 5.26 22.30 -0.64
CA ASP A 348 6.38 22.72 -1.47
C ASP A 348 6.19 22.05 -2.83
N MET A 349 5.53 22.75 -3.77
CA MET A 349 5.13 22.21 -5.07
C MET A 349 6.30 22.19 -6.05
N THR A 350 7.47 21.71 -5.63
CA THR A 350 8.60 21.52 -6.56
C THR A 350 8.31 20.43 -7.59
N GLU A 351 7.37 19.53 -7.28
CA GLU A 351 6.99 18.40 -8.12
C GLU A 351 5.77 18.75 -8.98
N THR A 352 5.76 18.25 -10.21
CA THR A 352 4.70 18.51 -11.18
C THR A 352 3.66 17.39 -11.09
N PRO A 353 2.34 17.67 -11.00
CA PRO A 353 1.35 16.60 -11.07
C PRO A 353 1.48 15.82 -12.39
N TRP A 354 1.33 14.51 -12.35
CA TRP A 354 1.50 13.64 -13.52
C TRP A 354 0.53 13.94 -14.69
N MET A 355 -0.54 14.70 -14.42
CA MET A 355 -1.52 15.19 -15.39
C MET A 355 -1.82 16.66 -15.12
N SER A 356 -1.89 17.47 -16.18
CA SER A 356 -2.20 18.89 -16.07
C SER A 356 -3.68 19.13 -15.73
N GLY A 357 -3.99 20.32 -15.21
CA GLY A 357 -5.37 20.71 -14.94
C GLY A 357 -6.24 20.78 -16.20
N GLU A 358 -5.66 21.16 -17.34
CA GLU A 358 -6.31 21.18 -18.65
C GLU A 358 -6.63 19.77 -19.14
N ALA A 359 -5.65 18.85 -19.09
CA ALA A 359 -5.85 17.46 -19.47
C ALA A 359 -6.93 16.78 -18.59
N LEU A 360 -6.92 17.05 -17.28
CA LEU A 360 -7.97 16.62 -16.37
C LEU A 360 -9.33 17.20 -16.77
N ALA A 361 -9.40 18.49 -17.12
CA ALA A 361 -10.64 19.13 -17.52
C ALA A 361 -11.18 18.55 -18.84
N GLU A 362 -10.32 18.28 -19.82
CA GLU A 362 -10.70 17.65 -21.10
C GLU A 362 -11.21 16.21 -20.89
N LEU A 363 -10.51 15.41 -20.09
CA LEU A 363 -10.96 14.06 -19.73
C LEU A 363 -12.34 14.09 -19.04
N LEU A 364 -12.58 15.07 -18.17
CA LEU A 364 -13.87 15.24 -17.48
C LEU A 364 -14.97 15.89 -18.35
N LYS A 365 -14.63 16.47 -19.52
CA LYS A 365 -15.61 17.00 -20.48
C LYS A 365 -16.16 15.93 -21.42
N ALA A 366 -15.42 14.84 -21.64
CA ALA A 366 -15.81 13.75 -22.53
C ALA A 366 -17.30 13.34 -22.29
N ASP A 367 -18.04 13.39 -23.38
CA ASP A 367 -19.48 13.67 -23.55
C ASP A 367 -20.41 13.59 -22.34
N SER A 368 -20.91 14.75 -21.91
CA SER A 368 -22.19 14.89 -21.20
C SER A 368 -23.42 14.63 -22.10
N ASN A 369 -23.23 14.33 -23.39
CA ASN A 369 -24.29 14.03 -24.35
C ASN A 369 -24.81 12.58 -24.29
N ILE A 370 -24.31 11.75 -23.37
CA ILE A 370 -24.78 10.37 -23.17
C ILE A 370 -26.24 10.33 -22.64
N ASN A 371 -26.78 11.45 -22.17
CA ASN A 371 -28.09 11.61 -21.51
C ASN A 371 -29.35 11.24 -22.33
N ASN A 372 -29.25 10.74 -23.55
CA ASN A 372 -30.41 10.31 -24.35
C ASN A 372 -30.55 8.79 -24.52
N GLN A 373 -29.70 7.96 -23.89
CA GLN A 373 -29.83 6.50 -23.92
C GLN A 373 -30.19 5.96 -22.53
N GLN A 374 -31.12 5.00 -22.48
CA GLN A 374 -31.79 4.45 -21.30
C GLN A 374 -30.88 4.32 -20.07
N LEU A 375 -31.05 5.24 -19.11
CA LEU A 375 -30.40 5.16 -17.81
C LEU A 375 -31.00 4.00 -17.01
N ALA A 376 -30.14 3.17 -16.41
CA ALA A 376 -30.56 2.24 -15.37
C ALA A 376 -31.17 3.00 -14.17
N PRO A 377 -32.06 2.37 -13.38
CA PRO A 377 -32.59 2.98 -12.16
C PRO A 377 -31.45 3.46 -11.24
N GLU A 378 -31.68 4.56 -10.53
CA GLU A 378 -30.64 5.15 -9.68
C GLU A 378 -30.23 4.20 -8.56
N PRO A 379 -28.93 3.89 -8.40
CA PRO A 379 -28.44 3.19 -7.22
C PRO A 379 -28.62 4.10 -6.00
N THR A 380 -28.95 3.48 -4.88
CA THR A 380 -29.13 4.17 -3.60
C THR A 380 -27.81 4.75 -3.09
N VAL A 381 -27.89 5.79 -2.24
CA VAL A 381 -26.71 6.38 -1.58
C VAL A 381 -25.92 5.31 -0.81
N ASP A 382 -26.61 4.31 -0.26
CA ASP A 382 -26.00 3.20 0.48
C ASP A 382 -25.22 2.23 -0.42
N GLU A 383 -25.65 2.02 -1.66
CA GLU A 383 -24.91 1.21 -2.65
C GLU A 383 -23.64 1.92 -3.13
N ILE A 384 -23.68 3.25 -3.28
CA ILE A 384 -22.49 4.02 -3.62
C ILE A 384 -21.54 4.08 -2.41
N ALA A 385 -22.07 4.21 -1.20
CA ALA A 385 -21.27 4.18 0.01
C ALA A 385 -20.60 2.80 0.22
N SER A 386 -21.33 1.69 0.06
CA SER A 386 -20.79 0.33 0.24
C SER A 386 -19.69 -0.02 -0.76
N LEU A 387 -19.73 0.54 -1.97
CA LEU A 387 -18.63 0.44 -2.94
C LEU A 387 -17.34 1.11 -2.44
N PHE A 388 -17.38 2.00 -1.45
CA PHE A 388 -16.24 2.80 -0.99
C PHE A 388 -15.93 2.73 0.49
N THR A 389 -16.86 2.26 1.30
CA THR A 389 -16.62 1.89 2.69
C THR A 389 -16.66 0.38 2.75
N ARG A 390 -15.56 -0.25 3.20
CA ARG A 390 -15.66 -1.58 3.83
C ARG A 390 -16.79 -1.45 4.86
N THR A 391 -17.96 -2.02 4.57
CA THR A 391 -18.98 -2.19 5.59
C THR A 391 -18.32 -3.09 6.61
N HIS A 392 -17.89 -2.49 7.71
CA HIS A 392 -17.37 -3.19 8.87
C HIS A 392 -18.51 -4.04 9.43
N ILE A 393 -18.68 -5.24 8.86
CA ILE A 393 -19.37 -6.31 9.55
C ILE A 393 -18.46 -6.69 10.72
N LYS A 394 -19.11 -6.73 11.89
CA LYS A 394 -18.55 -6.62 13.23
C LYS A 394 -17.59 -7.73 13.62
#